data_AF-A0A1Y4Q4Y2-F1
#
_entry.id   AF-A0A1Y4Q4Y2-F1
#
_cell.length_a   1.000
_cell.length_b   1.000
_cell.length_c   1.000
_cell.angle_alpha   90.00
_cell.angle_beta   90.00
_cell.angle_gamma   90.00
#
_symmetry.space_group_name_H-M   'P 1'
#
loop_
_entity.id
_entity.type
_entity.pdbx_description
1 polymer ?
#
loop_
_entity_poly.entity_id
_entity_poly.type
_entity_poly.pdbx_seq_one_letter_code
_entity_poly.pdbx_strand_id
1 'polypeptide(L)'
;MNTAVIKINNLDQALMLSRAYKEGEIKLNVSKLARELNCSRKTLSRRLNGIAPKKTRNRKRYLDDYKDLIYKYLCDEQRNFDYIDHIYYFMKREHGITCTRSTFFRY
;
A
#
# COMPACT_ATOMS: atom_id res chain seq x y z
N MET A 1 7.77 -40.74 17.69
CA MET A 1 7.81 -39.26 17.60
C MET A 1 6.44 -38.77 17.19
N ASN A 2 5.74 -38.04 18.06
CA ASN A 2 4.41 -37.50 17.74
C ASN A 2 4.57 -36.40 16.68
N THR A 3 4.34 -36.75 15.42
CA THR A 3 4.20 -35.76 14.36
C THR A 3 2.86 -35.05 14.54
N ALA A 4 2.88 -33.84 15.09
CA ALA A 4 1.71 -32.97 15.08
C ALA A 4 1.36 -32.66 13.62
N VAL A 5 0.26 -33.26 13.12
CA VAL A 5 -0.21 -33.01 11.76
C VAL A 5 -1.02 -31.71 11.78
N ILE A 6 -0.37 -30.62 11.42
CA ILE A 6 -1.03 -29.31 11.28
C ILE A 6 -1.76 -29.30 9.93
N LYS A 7 -3.09 -29.39 9.97
CA LYS A 7 -3.93 -29.17 8.77
C LYS A 7 -4.13 -27.67 8.57
N ILE A 8 -3.75 -27.18 7.39
CA ILE A 8 -3.97 -25.80 6.98
C ILE A 8 -5.21 -25.80 6.09
N ASN A 9 -6.29 -25.19 6.54
CA ASN A 9 -7.55 -25.12 5.79
C ASN A 9 -7.72 -23.74 5.12
N ASN A 10 -6.96 -22.73 5.54
CA ASN A 10 -7.10 -21.35 5.06
C ASN A 10 -5.74 -20.70 4.75
N LEU A 11 -5.71 -19.82 3.75
CA LEU A 11 -4.54 -19.00 3.41
C LEU A 11 -4.10 -18.05 4.54
N ASP A 12 -5.00 -17.73 5.48
CA ASP A 12 -4.65 -16.92 6.66
C ASP A 12 -3.78 -17.71 7.65
N GLN A 13 -4.09 -18.99 7.86
CA GLN A 13 -3.25 -19.88 8.66
C GLN A 13 -1.86 -20.06 8.02
N ALA A 14 -1.78 -20.04 6.69
CA ALA A 14 -0.50 -20.01 5.98
C ALA A 14 0.30 -18.72 6.22
N LEU A 15 -0.38 -17.59 6.46
CA LEU A 15 0.27 -16.32 6.83
C LEU A 15 0.78 -16.36 8.27
N MET A 16 0.05 -16.96 9.20
CA MET A 16 0.49 -17.14 10.59
C MET A 16 1.77 -17.96 10.69
N LEU A 17 1.95 -18.94 9.81
CA LEU A 17 3.15 -19.78 9.71
C LEU A 17 4.34 -19.10 9.00
N SER A 18 4.18 -17.86 8.53
CA SER A 18 5.22 -17.16 7.76
C SER A 18 6.52 -16.96 8.54
N ARG A 19 6.44 -16.79 9.87
CA ARG A 19 7.61 -16.61 10.73
C ARG A 19 8.48 -17.87 10.76
N ALA A 20 7.89 -19.00 11.15
CA ALA A 20 8.57 -20.28 11.20
C ALA A 20 9.08 -20.76 9.82
N TYR A 21 8.36 -20.40 8.74
CA TYR A 21 8.83 -20.66 7.37
C TYR A 21 10.05 -19.81 6.99
N LYS A 22 10.11 -18.53 7.40
CA LYS A 22 11.27 -17.65 7.15
C LYS A 22 12.49 -18.03 7.99
N GLU A 23 12.27 -18.43 9.23
CA GLU A 23 13.33 -18.90 10.14
C GLU A 23 13.86 -20.29 9.75
N GLY A 24 13.24 -20.95 8.76
CA GLY A 24 13.72 -22.22 8.20
C GLY A 24 13.36 -23.45 9.03
N GLU A 25 12.54 -23.26 10.07
CA GLU A 25 12.13 -24.33 10.99
C GLU A 25 11.19 -25.34 10.33
N ILE A 26 10.54 -24.96 9.22
CA ILE A 26 9.54 -25.80 8.55
C ILE A 26 9.87 -25.99 7.07
N LYS A 27 10.13 -27.24 6.68
CA LYS A 27 10.28 -27.64 5.27
C LYS A 27 8.92 -28.04 4.69
N LEU A 28 8.33 -27.15 3.89
CA LEU A 28 7.00 -27.35 3.29
C LEU A 28 7.09 -27.71 1.80
N ASN A 29 6.31 -28.68 1.35
CA ASN A 29 6.03 -28.86 -0.08
C ASN A 29 4.95 -27.88 -0.53
N VAL A 30 5.39 -26.68 -0.90
CA VAL A 30 4.51 -25.57 -1.31
C VAL A 30 3.59 -25.95 -2.47
N SER A 31 4.02 -26.80 -3.40
CA SER A 31 3.20 -27.19 -4.56
C SER A 31 2.06 -28.13 -4.17
N LYS A 32 2.31 -29.08 -3.26
CA LYS A 32 1.25 -29.97 -2.75
C LYS A 32 0.23 -29.20 -1.93
N LEU A 33 0.70 -28.36 -1.00
CA LEU A 33 -0.15 -27.55 -0.14
C LEU A 33 -1.00 -26.54 -0.95
N ALA A 34 -0.45 -25.98 -2.03
CA ALA A 34 -1.19 -25.08 -2.91
C ALA A 34 -2.36 -25.77 -3.63
N ARG A 35 -2.19 -27.03 -4.06
CA ARG A 35 -3.26 -27.83 -4.67
C ARG A 35 -4.36 -28.16 -3.67
N GLU A 36 -3.99 -28.54 -2.44
CA GLU A 36 -4.95 -28.80 -1.36
C GLU A 36 -5.77 -27.54 -0.99
N LEU A 37 -5.12 -26.37 -1.02
CA LEU A 37 -5.76 -25.07 -0.77
C LEU A 37 -6.43 -24.42 -1.99
N ASN A 38 -6.52 -25.12 -3.13
CA ASN A 38 -7.06 -24.59 -4.40
C ASN A 38 -6.51 -23.20 -4.78
N CYS A 39 -5.22 -22.96 -4.56
CA CYS A 39 -4.58 -21.68 -4.83
C CYS A 39 -3.32 -21.86 -5.69
N SER A 40 -2.86 -20.77 -6.32
CA SER A 40 -1.61 -20.82 -7.06
C SER A 40 -0.41 -20.95 -6.09
N ARG A 41 0.63 -21.68 -6.52
CA ARG A 41 1.90 -21.76 -5.79
C ARG A 41 2.46 -20.37 -5.46
N LYS A 42 2.32 -19.40 -6.38
CA LYS A 42 2.75 -18.01 -6.18
C LYS A 42 1.99 -17.35 -5.03
N THR A 43 0.66 -17.55 -4.96
CA THR A 43 -0.18 -17.00 -3.90
C THR A 43 0.24 -17.55 -2.53
N LEU A 44 0.41 -18.87 -2.43
CA LEU A 44 0.81 -19.51 -1.18
C LEU A 44 2.22 -19.09 -0.74
N SER A 45 3.18 -19.07 -1.66
CA SER A 45 4.53 -18.58 -1.40
C SER A 45 4.53 -17.13 -0.91
N ARG A 46 3.69 -16.27 -1.51
CA ARG A 46 3.55 -14.88 -1.08
C ARG A 46 3.02 -14.77 0.35
N ARG A 47 2.04 -15.60 0.75
CA ARG A 47 1.54 -15.67 2.14
C ARG A 47 2.61 -16.18 3.11
N LEU A 48 3.33 -17.25 2.77
CA LEU A 48 4.42 -17.79 3.57
C LEU A 48 5.58 -16.79 3.73
N ASN A 49 5.80 -15.91 2.75
CA ASN A 49 6.74 -14.80 2.86
C ASN A 49 6.22 -13.60 3.67
N GLY A 50 5.03 -13.72 4.29
CA GLY A 50 4.44 -12.68 5.13
C GLY A 50 3.73 -11.57 4.35
N ILE A 51 3.53 -11.72 3.03
CA ILE A 51 2.92 -10.68 2.21
C ILE A 51 1.41 -10.94 2.12
N ALA A 52 0.66 -10.18 2.91
CA ALA A 52 -0.79 -10.13 2.81
C ALA A 52 -1.24 -9.27 1.62
N PRO A 53 -2.31 -9.66 0.89
CA PRO A 53 -2.91 -8.79 -0.11
C PRO A 53 -3.45 -7.52 0.53
N LYS A 54 -3.09 -6.36 -0.01
CA LYS A 54 -3.72 -5.09 0.37
C LYS A 54 -5.14 -5.06 -0.19
N LYS A 55 -6.11 -4.66 0.64
CA LYS A 55 -7.50 -4.46 0.19
C LYS A 55 -7.62 -3.24 -0.73
N THR A 56 -6.83 -2.21 -0.48
CA THR A 56 -6.86 -0.94 -1.23
C THR A 56 -5.50 -0.66 -1.88
N ARG A 57 -5.54 -0.10 -3.09
CA ARG A 57 -4.35 0.39 -3.78
C ARG A 57 -4.03 1.81 -3.30
N ASN A 58 -2.83 2.03 -2.77
CA ASN A 58 -2.31 3.37 -2.54
C ASN A 58 -1.87 3.94 -3.89
N ARG A 59 -2.70 4.78 -4.51
CA ARG A 59 -2.37 5.48 -5.75
C ARG A 59 -1.81 6.85 -5.39
N LYS A 60 -0.51 7.05 -5.66
CA LYS A 60 0.09 8.40 -5.64
C LYS A 60 -0.54 9.24 -6.74
N ARG A 61 -1.05 10.41 -6.39
CA ARG A 61 -1.50 11.45 -7.31
C ARG A 61 -0.37 12.45 -7.52
N TYR A 62 -0.39 13.14 -8.65
CA TYR A 62 0.59 14.18 -8.97
C TYR A 62 0.69 15.27 -7.88
N LEU A 63 -0.45 15.67 -7.31
CA LEU A 63 -0.49 16.70 -6.26
C LEU A 63 -0.02 16.19 -4.88
N ASP A 64 0.14 14.88 -4.69
CA ASP A 64 0.70 14.35 -3.43
C ASP A 64 2.12 14.83 -3.19
N ASP A 65 2.90 15.04 -4.25
CA ASP A 65 4.28 15.54 -4.15
C ASP A 65 4.31 17.02 -3.72
N TYR A 66 3.23 17.78 -3.94
CA TYR A 66 3.10 19.18 -3.58
C TYR A 66 2.26 19.40 -2.31
N LYS A 67 1.77 18.33 -1.68
CA LYS A 67 0.85 18.39 -0.54
C LYS A 67 1.42 19.22 0.61
N ASP A 68 2.68 18.98 0.95
CA ASP A 68 3.36 19.67 2.05
C ASP A 68 3.55 21.16 1.75
N LEU A 69 3.80 21.50 0.47
CA LEU A 69 3.87 22.89 0.02
C LEU A 69 2.51 23.58 0.09
N ILE A 70 1.44 22.92 -0.39
CA ILE A 70 0.06 23.43 -0.30
C ILE A 70 -0.29 23.72 1.16
N TYR A 71 0.00 22.77 2.04
CA TYR A 71 -0.27 22.91 3.48
C TYR A 71 0.52 24.07 4.09
N LYS A 72 1.81 24.20 3.75
CA LYS A 72 2.65 25.31 4.21
C LYS A 72 2.06 26.66 3.82
N TYR A 73 1.58 26.81 2.58
CA TYR A 73 0.98 28.06 2.10
C TYR A 73 -0.40 28.34 2.68
N LEU A 74 -1.18 27.31 3.00
CA LEU A 74 -2.48 27.47 3.67
C LEU A 74 -2.34 27.89 5.14
N CYS A 75 -1.25 27.48 5.80
CA CYS A 75 -0.99 27.82 7.20
C CYS A 75 -0.06 29.03 7.39
N ASP A 76 0.36 29.70 6.31
CA ASP A 76 1.26 30.84 6.39
C ASP A 76 0.50 32.10 6.84
N GLU A 77 0.85 32.62 8.02
CA GLU A 77 0.25 33.85 8.58
C GLU A 77 0.52 35.10 7.74
N GLN A 78 1.58 35.10 6.92
CA GLN A 78 1.97 36.25 6.10
C GLN A 78 1.24 36.30 4.75
N ARG A 79 0.72 35.16 4.28
CA ARG A 79 0.09 35.02 2.96
C ARG A 79 -1.30 34.44 3.12
N ASN A 80 -2.25 35.30 3.48
CA ASN A 80 -3.65 34.94 3.45
C ASN A 80 -4.13 34.86 2.00
N PHE A 81 -4.38 33.65 1.54
CA PHE A 81 -5.08 33.43 0.28
C PHE A 81 -6.58 33.41 0.57
N ASP A 82 -7.27 34.51 0.26
CA ASP A 82 -8.72 34.62 0.47
C ASP A 82 -9.54 33.58 -0.32
N TYR A 83 -8.95 33.06 -1.40
CA TYR A 83 -9.58 32.07 -2.27
C TYR A 83 -8.59 30.99 -2.70
N ILE A 84 -9.09 29.75 -2.82
CA ILE A 84 -8.34 28.58 -3.33
C ILE A 84 -7.75 28.86 -4.74
N ASP A 85 -8.43 29.70 -5.52
CA ASP A 85 -7.96 30.12 -6.83
C ASP A 85 -6.61 30.84 -6.79
N HIS A 86 -6.43 31.70 -5.80
CA HIS A 86 -5.18 32.45 -5.64
C HIS A 86 -4.02 31.49 -5.35
N ILE A 87 -4.24 30.44 -4.55
CA ILE A 87 -3.26 29.39 -4.31
C ILE A 87 -2.95 28.64 -5.60
N TYR A 88 -3.97 28.25 -6.37
CA TYR A 88 -3.76 27.55 -7.64
C TYR A 88 -2.91 28.37 -8.62
N TYR A 89 -3.24 29.64 -8.82
CA TYR A 89 -2.47 30.51 -9.72
C TYR A 89 -1.06 30.77 -9.18
N PHE A 90 -0.91 30.94 -7.87
CA PHE A 90 0.38 31.12 -7.21
C PHE A 90 1.27 29.88 -7.41
N MET A 91 0.75 28.68 -7.16
CA MET A 91 1.50 27.44 -7.35
C MET A 91 1.82 27.16 -8.82
N LYS A 92 0.93 27.53 -9.74
CA LYS A 92 1.23 27.46 -11.17
C LYS A 92 2.36 28.40 -11.58
N ARG A 93 2.43 29.59 -10.98
CA ARG A 93 3.46 30.59 -11.28
C ARG A 93 4.82 30.26 -10.67
N GLU A 94 4.86 29.95 -9.37
CA GLU A 94 6.11 29.76 -8.63
C GLU A 94 6.65 28.33 -8.73
N HIS A 95 5.75 27.33 -8.74
CA HIS A 95 6.12 25.91 -8.71
C HIS A 95 5.85 25.18 -10.03
N GLY A 96 5.38 25.89 -11.06
CA GLY A 96 5.21 25.34 -12.40
C GLY A 96 4.20 24.20 -12.50
N ILE A 97 3.19 24.17 -11.62
CA ILE A 97 2.20 23.09 -11.59
C ILE A 97 1.45 23.00 -12.93
N THR A 98 1.40 21.79 -13.49
CA THR A 98 0.78 21.53 -14.81
C THR A 98 -0.67 21.06 -14.72
N CYS A 99 -1.18 20.76 -13.52
CA CYS A 99 -2.53 20.25 -13.35
C CYS A 99 -3.59 21.30 -13.70
N THR A 100 -4.77 20.84 -14.12
CA THR A 100 -5.95 21.69 -14.32
C THR A 100 -6.53 22.16 -13.00
N ARG A 101 -7.19 23.33 -13.03
CA ARG A 101 -7.88 23.92 -11.87
C ARG A 101 -8.85 22.95 -11.21
N SER A 102 -9.71 22.27 -11.98
CA SER A 102 -10.63 21.26 -11.44
C SER A 102 -9.93 20.11 -10.71
N THR A 103 -8.74 19.69 -11.18
CA THR A 103 -7.94 18.64 -10.53
C THR A 103 -7.37 19.13 -9.20
N PHE A 104 -6.89 20.37 -9.16
CA PHE A 104 -6.37 21.01 -7.96
C PHE A 104 -7.45 21.17 -6.88
N PHE A 105 -8.66 21.57 -7.27
CA PHE A 105 -9.78 21.78 -6.35
C PHE A 105 -10.38 20.50 -5.79
N ARG A 106 -10.29 19.40 -6.55
CA ARG A 106 -10.76 18.08 -6.10
C ARG A 106 -9.76 17.38 -5.17
N TYR A 107 -8.51 17.80 -5.21
CA TYR A 107 -7.42 17.20 -4.45
C TYR A 107 -7.53 17.59 -2.97
#